data_AF-A0A969P3B6-F1
#
_entry.id   AF-A0A969P3B6-F1
#
_cell.length_a   1.000
_cell.length_b   1.000
_cell.length_c   1.000
_cell.angle_alpha   90.00
_cell.angle_beta   90.00
_cell.angle_gamma   90.00
#
_symmetry.space_group_name_H-M   'P 1'
#
loop_
_entity.id
_entity.type
_entity.pdbx_description
1 polymer ?
#
loop_
_entity_poly.entity_id
_entity_poly.type
_entity_poly.pdbx_seq_one_letter_code
_entity_poly.pdbx_strand_id
1 'polypeptide(L)' 'MPPGLPDDAFSTTGGLLTKREIRLLALGELALGDQEVLWDIGAGSGAVAIEAAR' A
#
# COMPACT_ATOMS: atom_id res chain seq x y z
N MET A 1 7.25 -5.45 -8.76
CA MET A 1 8.47 -5.37 -7.90
C MET A 1 8.01 -5.58 -6.47
N PRO A 2 8.77 -6.24 -5.57
CA PRO A 2 8.27 -6.46 -4.20
C PRO A 2 7.94 -5.14 -3.49
N PRO A 3 6.89 -5.13 -2.64
CA PRO A 3 6.47 -3.96 -1.87
C PRO A 3 7.54 -3.52 -0.85
N GLY A 4 7.35 -2.35 -0.21
CA GLY A 4 8.21 -1.84 0.85
C GLY A 4 8.98 -0.56 0.51
N LEU A 5 8.37 0.37 -0.23
CA LEU A 5 8.91 1.73 -0.37
C LEU A 5 8.98 2.39 1.02
N PRO A 6 10.00 3.23 1.28
CA PRO A 6 10.07 3.97 2.54
C PRO A 6 8.93 4.98 2.66
N ASP A 7 8.56 5.34 3.89
CA ASP A 7 7.42 6.24 4.16
C ASP A 7 7.57 7.62 3.48
N ASP A 8 8.80 8.12 3.34
CA ASP A 8 9.11 9.40 2.70
C ASP A 8 8.96 9.39 1.17
N ALA A 9 8.75 8.22 0.56
CA ALA A 9 8.43 8.09 -0.86
C ALA A 9 6.97 8.47 -1.17
N PHE A 10 6.11 8.63 -0.15
CA PHE A 10 4.69 8.91 -0.33
C PHE A 10 4.34 10.35 0.02
N SER A 11 3.55 10.99 -0.85
CA SER A 11 2.92 12.27 -0.53
C SER A 11 1.74 12.03 0.42
N THR A 12 1.63 12.83 1.47
CA THR A 12 0.58 12.69 2.48
C THR A 12 -0.18 13.99 2.66
N THR A 13 -1.49 13.91 2.79
CA THR A 13 -2.35 15.02 3.21
C THR A 13 -2.81 14.76 4.63
N GLY A 14 -2.59 15.72 5.54
CA GLY A 14 -3.00 15.60 6.94
C GLY A 14 -2.23 14.53 7.75
N GLY A 15 -1.06 14.10 7.27
CA GLY A 15 -0.23 13.10 7.96
C GLY A 15 -0.75 11.67 7.89
N LEU A 16 -1.76 11.39 7.07
CA LEU A 16 -2.33 10.05 6.91
C LEU A 16 -1.44 9.18 6.01
N LEU A 17 -0.81 8.18 6.63
CA LEU A 17 -0.02 7.16 5.93
C LEU A 17 -0.04 5.86 6.72
N THR A 18 -0.39 4.77 6.04
CA THR A 18 -0.12 3.41 6.54
C THR A 18 1.38 3.21 6.58
N LYS A 19 1.96 3.05 7.77
CA LYS A 19 3.41 2.86 7.96
C LYS A 19 3.94 1.64 7.22
N ARG A 20 5.17 1.71 6.74
CA ARG A 20 5.82 0.66 5.93
C ARG A 20 5.61 -0.76 6.49
N GLU A 21 5.84 -0.99 7.77
CA GLU A 21 5.75 -2.32 8.38
C GLU A 21 4.31 -2.84 8.34
N ILE A 22 3.34 -1.96 8.58
CA ILE A 22 1.91 -2.28 8.54
C ILE A 22 1.45 -2.53 7.10
N ARG A 23 1.93 -1.73 6.14
CA ARG A 23 1.63 -1.92 4.72
C ARG A 23 2.17 -3.24 4.20
N LEU A 24 3.41 -3.59 4.55
CA LEU A 24 4.00 -4.88 4.18
C LEU A 24 3.22 -6.06 4.76
N LEU A 25 2.82 -5.98 6.04
CA LEU A 25 1.98 -7.00 6.66
C LEU A 25 0.64 -7.12 5.93
N ALA A 26 -0.05 -6.00 5.69
CA ALA A 26 -1.35 -6.00 5.02
C ALA A 26 -1.27 -6.59 3.60
N LEU A 27 -0.26 -6.24 2.82
CA LEU A 27 -0.05 -6.79 1.47
C LEU A 27 0.28 -8.29 1.50
N GLY A 28 1.03 -8.74 2.51
CA GLY A 28 1.28 -10.16 2.73
C GLY A 28 0.00 -10.95 3.04
N GLU A 29 -0.87 -10.40 3.91
CA GLU A 29 -2.15 -11.01 4.26
C GLU A 29 -3.16 -10.99 3.11
N LEU A 30 -3.13 -9.96 2.25
CA LEU A 30 -3.97 -9.91 1.05
C LEU A 30 -3.60 -11.00 0.02
N ALA A 31 -2.35 -11.47 0.02
CA ALA A 31 -1.85 -12.56 -0.83
C ALA A 31 -2.23 -12.41 -2.32
N LEU A 32 -2.13 -11.18 -2.83
CA LEU A 32 -2.64 -10.81 -4.16
C LEU A 32 -1.96 -11.59 -5.29
N GLY A 33 -2.77 -12.07 -6.24
CA GLY A 33 -2.33 -12.67 -7.50
C GLY A 33 -2.25 -11.68 -8.66
N ASP A 34 -1.53 -12.06 -9.73
CA ASP A 34 -1.20 -11.20 -10.89
C ASP A 34 -2.41 -10.63 -11.68
N GLN A 35 -3.61 -11.17 -11.48
CA GLN A 35 -4.84 -10.77 -12.22
C GLN A 35 -6.02 -10.48 -11.29
N GLU A 36 -5.76 -10.25 -10.02
CA GLU A 36 -6.81 -9.96 -9.05
C GLU A 36 -7.22 -8.48 -9.09
N VAL A 37 -8.46 -8.21 -8.70
CA VAL A 37 -9.01 -6.86 -8.59
C VAL A 37 -9.07 -6.48 -7.11
N LEU A 38 -8.25 -5.51 -6.70
CA LEU A 38 -8.25 -4.95 -5.35
C LEU A 38 -9.10 -3.68 -5.27
N TRP A 39 -9.91 -3.55 -4.23
CA TRP A 39 -10.57 -2.30 -3.85
C TRP A 39 -9.94 -1.76 -2.56
N ASP A 40 -9.26 -0.61 -2.65
CA ASP A 40 -8.68 0.09 -1.51
C ASP A 40 -9.64 1.17 -1.00
N ILE A 41 -10.51 0.78 -0.06
CA ILE A 41 -11.55 1.66 0.49
C ILE A 41 -10.93 2.56 1.56
N GLY A 42 -10.98 3.88 1.32
CA GLY A 42 -10.37 4.85 2.24
C GLY A 42 -8.85 5.00 2.03
N ALA A 43 -8.40 4.94 0.78
CA ALA A 43 -6.99 4.86 0.39
C ALA A 43 -6.06 5.96 0.97
N GLY A 44 -6.58 7.11 1.40
CA GLY A 44 -5.77 8.18 1.98
C GLY A 44 -4.67 8.65 1.01
N SER A 45 -3.40 8.43 1.37
CA SER A 45 -2.24 8.69 0.49
C SER A 45 -2.09 7.71 -0.68
N GLY A 46 -2.89 6.65 -0.74
CA GLY A 46 -2.86 5.63 -1.77
C GLY A 46 -1.72 4.63 -1.65
N ALA A 47 -0.96 4.66 -0.54
CA ALA A 47 0.28 3.89 -0.41
C ALA A 47 0.07 2.37 -0.57
N VAL A 48 -1.04 1.82 -0.04
CA VAL A 48 -1.37 0.40 -0.16
C VAL A 48 -1.68 0.04 -1.62
N ALA A 49 -2.60 0.76 -2.27
CA ALA A 49 -2.91 0.56 -3.68
C ALA A 49 -1.69 0.70 -4.62
N ILE A 50 -0.82 1.69 -4.37
CA ILE A 50 0.40 1.89 -5.18
C ILE A 50 1.33 0.68 -5.05
N GLU A 51 1.55 0.15 -3.85
CA GLU A 51 2.42 -1.01 -3.68
C GLU A 51 1.79 -2.31 -4.18
N ALA A 52 0.46 -2.46 -4.09
CA ALA A 52 -0.25 -3.60 -4.64
C ALA A 52 -0.18 -3.68 -6.18
N ALA A 53 -0.09 -2.55 -6.87
CA ALA A 53 -0.13 -2.47 -8.34
C ALA A 53 1.24 -2.61 -9.05
N ARG A 54 2.35 -2.83 -8.32
CA ARG A 54 3.74 -2.79 -8.84
C ARG A 54 4.36 -4.15 -9.14
#